data_AF-A0A3C0FQV4-F1
#
_entry.id   AF-A0A3C0FQV4-F1
#
_cell.length_a   1.000
_cell.length_b   1.000
_cell.length_c   1.000
_cell.angle_alpha   90.00
_cell.angle_beta   90.00
_cell.angle_gamma   90.00
#
_symmetry.space_group_name_H-M   'P 1'
#
loop_
_entity.id
_entity.type
_entity.pdbx_description
1 polymer ?
#
loop_
_entity_poly.entity_id
_entity_poly.type
_entity_poly.pdbx_seq_one_letter_code
_entity_poly.pdbx_strand_id
1 'polypeptide(L)'
;KGLGGISVASFLETTIIPIPIEVIVAPIMAASRTRGFIVASVTLAGSVLGAVALYLLAWVLFDDLAQPLIDLVGGQQEFEDLEGRFAEGGFWVVFAISITPVPMQLAALAAGATSYPIWLFLIAITASRAIRYYGLWLLVLGFGAGIARIFEGRKPDLRQDAT
;
A
#
# COMPACT_ATOMS: atom_id res chain seq x y z
N LYS A 1 -3.07 -23.22 -0.85
CA LYS A 1 -3.47 -23.03 -2.27
C LYS A 1 -4.06 -21.63 -2.57
N GLY A 2 -4.01 -20.66 -1.66
CA GLY A 2 -4.63 -19.31 -1.87
C GLY A 2 -3.65 -18.16 -2.15
N LEU A 3 -2.34 -18.38 -2.10
CA LEU A 3 -1.34 -17.31 -2.21
C LEU A 3 -1.31 -16.68 -3.61
N GLY A 4 -1.44 -17.48 -4.67
CA GLY A 4 -1.53 -16.97 -6.04
C GLY A 4 -2.78 -16.13 -6.28
N GLY A 5 -3.90 -16.49 -5.64
CA GLY A 5 -5.13 -15.70 -5.69
C GLY A 5 -4.96 -14.31 -5.06
N ILE A 6 -4.16 -14.20 -3.99
CA ILE A 6 -3.85 -12.90 -3.35
C ILE A 6 -2.98 -12.06 -4.28
N SER A 7 -1.95 -12.65 -4.90
CA SER A 7 -1.10 -11.91 -5.85
C SER A 7 -1.88 -11.41 -7.07
N VAL A 8 -2.77 -12.24 -7.63
CA VAL A 8 -3.63 -11.85 -8.75
C VAL A 8 -4.67 -10.81 -8.32
N ALA A 9 -5.27 -10.95 -7.14
CA ALA A 9 -6.20 -9.95 -6.60
C ALA A 9 -5.51 -8.61 -6.32
N SER A 10 -4.32 -8.60 -5.72
CA SER A 10 -3.52 -7.39 -5.53
C SER A 10 -3.13 -6.75 -6.86
N PHE A 11 -2.74 -7.54 -7.86
CA PHE A 11 -2.44 -7.03 -9.20
C PHE A 11 -3.67 -6.37 -9.84
N LEU A 12 -4.83 -7.03 -9.77
CA LEU A 12 -6.09 -6.51 -10.32
C LEU A 12 -6.59 -5.28 -9.57
N GLU A 13 -6.46 -5.22 -8.25
CA GLU A 13 -6.78 -4.04 -7.45
C GLU A 13 -5.89 -2.86 -7.82
N THR A 14 -4.59 -3.10 -7.93
CA THR A 14 -3.63 -2.07 -8.35
C THR A 14 -3.95 -1.58 -9.76
N THR A 15 -4.62 -2.38 -10.61
CA THR A 15 -4.85 -2.05 -12.02
C THR A 15 -6.27 -1.54 -12.35
N ILE A 16 -7.32 -1.96 -11.63
CA ILE A 16 -8.73 -1.84 -12.10
C ILE A 16 -9.69 -1.23 -11.05
N ILE A 17 -9.50 -1.45 -9.75
CA ILE A 17 -10.46 -0.99 -8.72
C ILE A 17 -9.70 -0.37 -7.54
N PRO A 18 -9.86 0.95 -7.26
CA PRO A 18 -9.24 1.61 -6.12
C PRO A 18 -10.00 1.28 -4.82
N ILE A 19 -10.04 0.01 -4.43
CA ILE A 19 -10.42 -0.42 -3.08
C ILE A 19 -9.13 -0.54 -2.28
N PRO A 20 -8.99 0.09 -1.10
CA PRO A 20 -7.79 -0.09 -0.29
C PRO A 20 -7.63 -1.55 0.15
N ILE A 21 -6.61 -2.27 -0.34
CA ILE A 21 -6.30 -3.67 0.04
C ILE A 21 -6.24 -3.86 1.55
N GLU A 22 -5.92 -2.80 2.29
CA GLU A 22 -5.81 -2.78 3.74
C GLU A 22 -7.10 -3.20 4.43
N VAL A 23 -8.27 -2.89 3.83
CA VAL A 23 -9.59 -3.29 4.37
C VAL A 23 -9.74 -4.82 4.35
N ILE A 24 -9.14 -5.49 3.36
CA ILE A 24 -9.17 -6.95 3.21
C ILE A 24 -8.05 -7.60 4.03
N VAL A 25 -6.87 -7.00 4.04
CA VAL A 25 -5.66 -7.55 4.69
C VAL A 25 -5.72 -7.43 6.21
N ALA A 26 -6.29 -6.35 6.76
CA ALA A 26 -6.42 -6.15 8.20
C ALA A 26 -7.12 -7.30 8.94
N PRO A 27 -8.33 -7.76 8.54
CA PRO A 27 -8.99 -8.88 9.23
C PRO A 27 -8.23 -10.21 9.07
N ILE A 28 -7.54 -10.42 7.94
CA ILE A 28 -6.70 -11.62 7.72
C ILE A 28 -5.50 -11.64 8.67
N MET A 29 -4.85 -10.48 8.86
CA MET A 29 -3.78 -10.31 9.83
C MET A 29 -4.27 -10.49 11.26
N ALA A 30 -5.48 -10.00 11.58
CA ALA A 30 -6.10 -10.14 12.90
C ALA A 30 -6.46 -11.60 13.21
N ALA A 31 -6.99 -12.33 12.23
CA ALA A 31 -7.33 -13.75 12.36
C ALA A 31 -6.09 -14.66 12.49
N SER A 32 -4.95 -14.29 11.89
CA SER A 32 -3.73 -15.11 11.91
C SER A 32 -2.48 -14.31 12.26
N ARG A 33 -2.43 -13.87 13.53
CA ARG A 33 -1.38 -13.01 14.08
C ARG A 33 0.05 -13.48 13.77
N THR A 34 0.30 -14.79 13.87
CA THR A 34 1.60 -15.45 13.61
C THR A 34 2.02 -15.40 12.13
N ARG A 35 1.06 -15.30 11.21
CA ARG A 35 1.31 -15.24 9.76
C ARG A 35 1.22 -13.83 9.20
N GLY A 36 0.88 -12.83 10.02
CA GLY A 36 0.69 -11.46 9.55
C GLY A 36 1.91 -10.84 8.87
N PHE A 37 3.13 -11.21 9.28
CA PHE A 37 4.36 -10.80 8.58
C PHE A 37 4.40 -11.32 7.13
N ILE A 38 4.07 -12.59 6.91
CA ILE A 38 4.03 -13.19 5.55
C ILE A 38 2.97 -12.50 4.70
N VAL A 39 1.79 -12.23 5.29
CA VAL A 39 0.72 -11.48 4.60
C VAL A 39 1.22 -10.10 4.20
N ALA A 40 1.87 -9.35 5.10
CA ALA A 40 2.45 -8.04 4.79
C ALA A 40 3.48 -8.11 3.65
N SER A 41 4.39 -9.10 3.67
CA SER A 41 5.41 -9.26 2.63
C SER A 41 4.82 -9.60 1.26
N VAL A 42 3.83 -10.49 1.20
CA VAL A 42 3.17 -10.88 -0.06
C VAL A 42 2.36 -9.71 -0.62
N THR A 43 1.63 -8.99 0.23
CA THR A 43 0.88 -7.78 -0.15
C THR A 43 1.84 -6.70 -0.67
N LEU A 44 2.97 -6.48 0.01
CA LEU A 44 3.99 -5.54 -0.43
C LEU A 44 4.52 -5.92 -1.81
N ALA A 45 4.92 -7.18 -2.01
CA ALA A 45 5.45 -7.65 -3.28
C ALA A 45 4.44 -7.47 -4.43
N GLY A 46 3.18 -7.87 -4.21
CA GLY A 46 2.11 -7.68 -5.19
C GLY A 46 1.86 -6.21 -5.52
N SER A 47 1.83 -5.35 -4.50
CA SER A 47 1.63 -3.91 -4.66
C SER A 47 2.77 -3.25 -5.45
N VAL A 48 4.03 -3.57 -5.12
CA VAL A 48 5.20 -3.04 -5.83
C VAL A 48 5.21 -3.51 -7.29
N LEU A 49 4.90 -4.78 -7.56
CA LEU A 49 4.81 -5.28 -8.93
C LEU A 49 3.72 -4.58 -9.74
N GLY A 50 2.53 -4.35 -9.15
CA GLY A 50 1.47 -3.58 -9.80
C GLY A 50 1.87 -2.13 -10.07
N ALA A 51 2.55 -1.49 -9.12
CA ALA A 51 3.07 -0.13 -9.27
C ALA A 51 4.06 -0.02 -10.43
N VAL A 52 4.98 -0.99 -10.53
CA VAL A 52 5.96 -1.07 -11.62
C VAL A 52 5.27 -1.29 -12.96
N ALA A 53 4.26 -2.15 -13.02
CA ALA A 53 3.50 -2.37 -14.25
C ALA A 53 2.82 -1.09 -14.74
N LEU A 54 2.21 -0.31 -13.84
CA LEU A 54 1.60 0.98 -14.18
C LEU A 54 2.62 2.04 -14.59
N TYR A 55 3.75 2.11 -13.88
CA TYR A 55 4.86 3.01 -14.25
C TYR A 55 5.33 2.70 -15.68
N LEU A 56 5.56 1.42 -15.99
CA LEU A 56 6.00 1.02 -17.33
C LEU A 56 4.91 1.25 -18.38
N LEU A 57 3.65 1.03 -18.03
CA LEU A 57 2.52 1.32 -18.93
C LEU A 57 2.47 2.80 -19.29
N ALA A 58 2.55 3.70 -18.30
CA ALA A 58 2.55 5.14 -18.53
C ALA A 58 3.80 5.61 -19.29
N TRP A 59 4.95 4.98 -19.04
CA TRP A 59 6.19 5.30 -19.74
C TRP A 59 6.17 4.87 -21.21
N VAL A 60 5.69 3.65 -21.50
CA VAL A 60 5.63 3.10 -22.87
C VAL A 60 4.53 3.73 -23.70
N LEU A 61 3.36 3.96 -23.10
CA LEU A 61 2.20 4.53 -23.78
C LEU A 61 2.07 6.04 -23.51
N PHE A 62 3.16 6.74 -23.18
CA PHE A 62 3.09 8.15 -22.84
C PHE A 62 2.42 8.97 -23.94
N ASP A 63 2.77 8.76 -25.21
CA ASP A 63 2.18 9.52 -26.33
C ASP A 63 0.66 9.31 -26.45
N ASP A 64 0.17 8.10 -26.18
CA ASP A 64 -1.26 7.74 -26.24
C ASP A 64 -2.02 8.12 -24.94
N LEU A 65 -1.33 8.14 -23.80
CA LEU A 65 -1.89 8.40 -22.47
C LEU A 65 -1.66 9.82 -21.97
N ALA A 66 -0.88 10.65 -22.68
CA ALA A 66 -0.53 12.00 -22.25
C ALA A 66 -1.79 12.83 -21.99
N GLN A 67 -2.70 12.92 -22.97
CA GLN A 67 -3.94 13.70 -22.83
C GLN A 67 -4.86 13.17 -21.70
N PRO A 68 -5.17 11.86 -21.61
CA PRO A 68 -5.92 11.32 -20.48
C PRO A 68 -5.27 11.57 -19.11
N LEU A 69 -3.93 11.54 -19.01
CA LEU A 69 -3.21 11.80 -17.76
C LEU A 69 -3.22 13.28 -17.39
N ILE A 70 -3.07 14.17 -18.37
CA ILE A 70 -3.22 15.61 -18.21
C ILE A 70 -4.61 15.93 -17.67
N ASP A 71 -5.66 15.36 -18.28
CA ASP A 71 -7.04 15.53 -17.84
C ASP A 71 -7.27 14.96 -16.42
N LEU A 72 -6.64 13.83 -16.10
CA LEU A 72 -6.74 13.19 -14.78
C LEU A 72 -6.10 14.03 -13.67
N VAL A 73 -5.00 14.72 -13.96
CA VAL A 73 -4.26 15.57 -13.02
C VAL A 73 -4.90 16.95 -12.84
N GLY A 74 -5.80 17.33 -13.75
CA GLY A 74 -6.60 18.55 -13.66
C GLY A 74 -6.37 19.56 -14.79
N GLY A 75 -5.50 19.24 -15.74
CA GLY A 75 -5.17 20.11 -16.87
C GLY A 75 -3.67 20.19 -17.14
N GLN A 76 -3.33 20.87 -18.23
CA GLN A 76 -1.95 21.01 -18.72
C GLN A 76 -1.06 21.75 -17.71
N GLN A 77 -1.59 22.79 -17.08
CA GLN A 77 -0.88 23.61 -16.10
C GLN A 77 -0.50 22.77 -14.86
N GLU A 78 -1.46 21.99 -14.36
CA GLU A 78 -1.27 21.10 -13.22
C GLU A 78 -0.28 19.97 -13.54
N PHE A 79 -0.29 19.49 -14.78
CA PHE A 79 0.68 18.50 -15.24
C PHE A 79 2.11 19.07 -15.33
N GLU A 80 2.28 20.29 -15.85
CA GLU A 80 3.57 20.99 -15.87
C GLU A 80 4.09 21.28 -14.45
N ASP A 81 3.21 21.70 -13.54
CA ASP A 81 3.54 21.87 -12.12
C ASP A 81 3.97 20.53 -11.49
N LEU A 82 3.27 19.44 -11.83
CA LEU A 82 3.63 18.10 -11.38
C LEU A 82 5.01 17.68 -11.89
N GLU A 83 5.30 17.90 -13.17
CA GLU A 83 6.64 17.69 -13.75
C GLU A 83 7.72 18.47 -13.00
N GLY A 84 7.48 19.76 -12.73
CA GLY A 84 8.39 20.60 -11.94
C GLY A 84 8.65 20.01 -10.54
N ARG A 85 7.61 19.56 -9.85
CA ARG A 85 7.74 18.90 -8.53
C ARG A 85 8.50 17.58 -8.61
N PHE A 86 8.34 16.83 -9.69
CA PHE A 86 9.10 15.61 -9.93
C PHE A 86 10.58 15.89 -10.19
N ALA A 87 10.90 16.99 -10.89
CA ALA A 87 12.27 17.44 -11.13
C ALA A 87 12.99 17.90 -9.84
N GLU A 88 12.29 18.61 -8.96
CA GLU A 88 12.86 19.10 -7.70
C GLU A 88 12.99 18.03 -6.61
N GLY A 89 12.07 17.06 -6.60
CA GLY A 89 11.97 16.11 -5.49
C GLY A 89 10.99 14.96 -5.69
N GLY A 90 10.93 14.36 -6.89
CA GLY A 90 9.99 13.30 -7.23
C GLY A 90 9.93 12.13 -6.25
N PHE A 91 11.01 11.83 -5.55
CA PHE A 91 11.04 10.83 -4.47
C PHE A 91 10.00 11.15 -3.38
N TRP A 92 9.99 12.38 -2.90
CA TRP A 92 9.06 12.82 -1.85
C TRP A 92 7.64 12.94 -2.38
N VAL A 93 7.47 13.30 -3.64
CA VAL A 93 6.15 13.31 -4.31
C VAL A 93 5.55 11.90 -4.32
N VAL A 94 6.28 10.92 -4.85
CA VAL A 94 5.85 9.51 -4.88
C VAL A 94 5.60 8.98 -3.48
N PHE A 95 6.51 9.24 -2.55
CA PHE A 95 6.40 8.78 -1.16
C PHE A 95 5.16 9.36 -0.46
N ALA A 96 4.94 10.67 -0.57
CA ALA A 96 3.82 11.36 0.06
C ALA A 96 2.47 10.94 -0.53
N ILE A 97 2.35 10.84 -1.85
CA ILE A 97 1.10 10.36 -2.47
C ILE A 97 0.84 8.92 -2.02
N SER A 98 1.86 8.08 -1.99
CA SER A 98 1.71 6.65 -1.67
C SER A 98 1.38 6.36 -0.19
N ILE A 99 1.79 7.24 0.73
CA ILE A 99 1.44 7.08 2.14
C ILE A 99 0.01 7.54 2.45
N THR A 100 -0.50 8.52 1.70
CA THR A 100 -1.88 9.01 1.86
C THR A 100 -2.92 7.98 1.38
N PRO A 101 -4.20 8.10 1.80
CA PRO A 101 -5.28 7.23 1.29
C PRO A 101 -5.64 7.49 -0.19
N VAL A 102 -4.83 8.25 -0.92
CA VAL A 102 -4.97 8.50 -2.35
C VAL A 102 -4.64 7.22 -3.14
N PRO A 103 -5.33 6.94 -4.25
CA PRO A 103 -5.02 5.81 -5.12
C PRO A 103 -3.56 5.84 -5.58
N MET A 104 -2.85 4.73 -5.35
CA MET A 104 -1.44 4.60 -5.68
C MET A 104 -1.16 4.73 -7.18
N GLN A 105 -2.15 4.35 -7.99
CA GLN A 105 -2.11 4.41 -9.44
C GLN A 105 -1.66 5.80 -9.93
N LEU A 106 -2.13 6.86 -9.27
CA LEU A 106 -1.77 8.23 -9.63
C LEU A 106 -0.27 8.49 -9.48
N ALA A 107 0.36 8.03 -8.40
CA ALA A 107 1.80 8.19 -8.20
C ALA A 107 2.61 7.39 -9.23
N ALA A 108 2.18 6.17 -9.55
CA ALA A 108 2.86 5.31 -10.51
C ALA A 108 2.73 5.82 -11.95
N LEU A 109 1.52 6.23 -12.34
CA LEU A 109 1.24 6.81 -13.66
C LEU A 109 1.97 8.14 -13.83
N ALA A 110 1.93 9.03 -12.84
CA ALA A 110 2.66 10.29 -12.86
C ALA A 110 4.18 10.07 -12.97
N ALA A 111 4.74 9.14 -12.19
CA ALA A 111 6.16 8.83 -12.25
C ALA A 111 6.56 8.26 -13.63
N GLY A 112 5.73 7.41 -14.24
CA GLY A 112 5.98 6.87 -15.58
C GLY A 112 5.86 7.94 -16.67
N ALA A 113 4.83 8.76 -16.60
CA ALA A 113 4.57 9.83 -17.56
C ALA A 113 5.66 10.89 -17.58
N THR A 114 6.18 11.25 -16.40
CA THR A 114 7.30 12.20 -16.26
C THR A 114 8.67 11.54 -16.49
N SER A 115 8.71 10.27 -16.89
CA SER A 115 9.96 9.49 -17.07
C SER A 115 10.88 9.52 -15.84
N TYR A 116 10.31 9.60 -14.64
CA TYR A 116 11.06 9.72 -13.39
C TYR A 116 11.92 8.47 -13.15
N PRO A 117 13.16 8.56 -12.63
CA PRO A 117 14.05 7.41 -12.51
C PRO A 117 13.43 6.23 -11.75
N ILE A 118 13.30 5.08 -12.43
CA ILE A 118 12.62 3.88 -11.91
C ILE A 118 13.18 3.41 -10.57
N TRP A 119 14.49 3.54 -10.34
CA TRP A 119 15.12 3.16 -9.07
C TRP A 119 14.66 4.02 -7.90
N LEU A 120 14.53 5.33 -8.09
CA LEU A 120 14.04 6.23 -7.05
C LEU A 120 12.55 6.02 -6.80
N PHE A 121 11.78 5.79 -7.86
CA PHE A 121 10.37 5.39 -7.76
C PHE A 121 10.21 4.10 -6.93
N LEU A 122 10.98 3.05 -7.27
CA LEU A 122 10.95 1.76 -6.60
C LEU A 122 11.26 1.87 -5.11
N ILE A 123 12.28 2.66 -4.74
CA ILE A 123 12.64 2.87 -3.34
C ILE A 123 11.51 3.62 -2.62
N ALA A 124 10.99 4.71 -3.20
CA ALA A 124 9.92 5.51 -2.61
C ALA A 124 8.63 4.69 -2.39
N ILE A 125 8.21 3.92 -3.40
CA ILE A 125 6.99 3.13 -3.32
C ILE A 125 7.16 1.95 -2.35
N THR A 126 8.30 1.26 -2.40
CA THR A 126 8.57 0.14 -1.49
C THR A 126 8.61 0.62 -0.04
N ALA A 127 9.27 1.76 0.22
CA ALA A 127 9.36 2.32 1.57
C ALA A 127 7.97 2.73 2.10
N SER A 128 7.21 3.51 1.35
CA SER A 128 5.86 3.95 1.75
C SER A 128 4.90 2.77 1.97
N ARG A 129 4.92 1.78 1.07
CA ARG A 129 4.07 0.58 1.16
C ARG A 129 4.48 -0.34 2.31
N ALA A 130 5.78 -0.51 2.53
CA ALA A 130 6.29 -1.27 3.67
C ALA A 130 5.82 -0.64 5.00
N ILE A 131 5.94 0.68 5.14
CA ILE A 131 5.45 1.40 6.33
C ILE A 131 3.96 1.13 6.55
N ARG A 132 3.13 1.20 5.51
CA ARG A 132 1.68 0.92 5.64
C ARG A 132 1.38 -0.52 6.02
N TYR A 133 1.92 -1.50 5.30
CA TYR A 133 1.56 -2.91 5.51
C TYR A 133 2.16 -3.51 6.78
N TYR A 134 3.43 -3.22 7.07
CA TYR A 134 4.04 -3.67 8.32
C TYR A 134 3.56 -2.84 9.51
N GLY A 135 3.28 -1.54 9.32
CA GLY A 135 2.63 -0.71 10.35
C GLY A 135 1.26 -1.25 10.74
N LEU A 136 0.44 -1.62 9.75
CA LEU A 136 -0.85 -2.27 9.99
C LEU A 136 -0.68 -3.58 10.77
N TRP A 137 0.26 -4.43 10.38
CA TRP A 137 0.55 -5.66 11.11
C TRP A 137 0.97 -5.39 12.56
N LEU A 138 1.87 -4.43 12.80
CA LEU A 138 2.30 -4.02 14.14
C LEU A 138 1.14 -3.47 14.98
N LEU A 139 0.22 -2.72 14.40
CA LEU A 139 -0.99 -2.25 15.07
C LEU A 139 -1.89 -3.44 15.47
N VAL A 140 -2.15 -4.36 14.54
CA VAL A 140 -2.91 -5.58 14.83
C VAL A 140 -2.25 -6.39 15.96
N LEU A 141 -0.91 -6.47 15.98
CA LEU A 141 -0.18 -7.05 17.10
C LEU A 141 -0.45 -6.27 18.40
N GLY A 142 -0.22 -4.96 18.42
CA GLY A 142 -0.38 -4.14 19.62
C GLY A 142 -1.78 -4.23 20.24
N PHE A 143 -2.83 -4.05 19.43
CA PHE A 143 -4.22 -4.07 19.88
C PHE A 143 -4.70 -5.45 20.33
N GLY A 144 -4.28 -6.53 19.67
CA GLY A 144 -4.63 -7.90 20.07
C GLY A 144 -4.06 -8.29 21.45
N ALA A 145 -2.85 -7.82 21.78
CA ALA A 145 -2.27 -8.02 23.12
C ALA A 145 -2.96 -7.14 24.18
N GLY A 146 -3.36 -5.91 23.81
CA GLY A 146 -4.08 -5.01 24.70
C GLY A 146 -5.43 -5.56 25.13
N ILE A 147 -6.24 -6.07 24.19
CA ILE A 147 -7.55 -6.65 24.48
C ILE A 147 -7.41 -7.92 25.34
N ALA A 148 -6.49 -8.83 25.01
CA ALA A 148 -6.26 -10.04 25.79
C ALA A 148 -5.91 -9.73 27.26
N ARG A 149 -5.09 -8.71 27.51
CA ARG A 149 -4.73 -8.27 28.88
C ARG A 149 -5.89 -7.65 29.66
N ILE A 150 -6.83 -7.00 28.99
CA ILE A 150 -8.03 -6.43 29.64
C ILE A 150 -8.98 -7.56 30.06
N PHE A 151 -9.06 -8.65 29.29
CA PHE A 151 -9.90 -9.82 29.60
C PHE A 151 -9.23 -10.88 30.48
N GLU A 152 -7.90 -10.90 30.59
CA GLU A 152 -7.15 -11.70 31.58
C GLU A 152 -7.26 -11.14 33.02
N GLY A 153 -8.27 -10.32 33.29
CA GLY A 153 -8.76 -10.01 34.63
C GLY A 153 -8.78 -11.28 35.48
N ARG A 154 -7.84 -11.34 36.42
CA ARG A 154 -7.53 -12.41 37.37
C ARG A 154 -8.79 -13.24 37.69
N LYS A 155 -8.85 -14.49 37.22
CA LYS A 155 -9.92 -15.41 37.66
C LYS A 155 -9.83 -15.56 39.19
N PRO A 156 -10.90 -15.32 39.96
CA PRO A 156 -10.89 -15.62 41.39
C PRO A 156 -10.66 -17.12 41.57
N ASP A 157 -9.69 -17.49 42.42
CA ASP A 157 -9.49 -18.88 42.79
C ASP A 157 -10.63 -19.31 43.72
N LEU A 158 -11.65 -19.94 43.13
CA LEU A 158 -12.84 -20.44 43.84
C LEU A 158 -12.54 -21.70 44.69
N ARG A 159 -11.27 -22.02 44.97
CA ARG A 159 -10.88 -23.21 45.75
C ARG A 159 -10.57 -22.95 47.22
N GLN A 160 -10.67 -21.71 47.71
CA GLN A 160 -10.33 -21.39 49.11
C GLN A 160 -11.51 -21.38 50.11
N ASP A 161 -12.76 -21.53 49.64
CA ASP A 161 -13.95 -21.43 50.52
C ASP A 161 -14.59 -22.79 50.86
N ALA A 162 -13.88 -23.90 50.59
CA ALA A 162 -14.38 -25.27 50.82
C ALA A 162 -13.63 -25.98 51.97
N THR A 163 -13.47 -25.30 53.11
CA THR A 163 -13.06 -25.90 54.39
C THR A 163 -13.80 -25.26 55.56
#